data_AF-A0A2D6XTP0-F1
#
_entry.id   AF-A0A2D6XTP0-F1
#
_cell.length_a   1.000
_cell.length_b   1.000
_cell.length_c   1.000
_cell.angle_alpha   90.00
_cell.angle_beta   90.00
_cell.angle_gamma   90.00
#
_symmetry.space_group_name_H-M   'P 1'
#
loop_
_entity.id
_entity.type
_entity.pdbx_description
1 polymer ?
#
loop_
_entity_poly.entity_id
_entity_poly.type
_entity_poly.pdbx_seq_one_letter_code
_entity_poly.pdbx_strand_id
1 'polypeptide(L)'
;MYPKIAWPNNKKFAFTIFDDTDRANLRDNQLVYQYLDGLNYKITKSVWIIEGAKPHKDRGVTCDDKVYLKWLIDLKNKGFEIGYHNTTYHSSYRQEITEGLNKFVKMFNQNPKVMANHSVNQENIYWGSNRLSGSRRLIYNILTLFKNNKFYKGHDESSPYFWGDLCKQYITYVRNFAFSDINTLKCCPHMPYQDNTKPFVNYWFASSDGNNVDVFNKCISDKNQDRLEEEGGACIMYTHFADGFCQNGKLSQKFKKQMERLSKKSGWFVPASTLLDFLKKENKTHIINERQRVALEWKWLFDKLILGST
;
A
#
# COMPACT_ATOMS: atom_id res chain seq x y z
N MET A 1 8.99 7.11 -22.20
CA MET A 1 8.41 5.79 -22.47
C MET A 1 9.06 4.82 -21.51
N TYR A 2 8.29 4.09 -20.71
CA TYR A 2 8.84 2.99 -19.91
C TYR A 2 8.89 1.73 -20.81
N PRO A 3 9.89 0.85 -20.66
CA PRO A 3 10.03 -0.33 -21.51
C PRO A 3 8.81 -1.25 -21.37
N LYS A 4 8.40 -1.86 -22.47
CA LYS A 4 7.31 -2.84 -22.47
C LYS A 4 7.74 -4.07 -21.69
N ILE A 5 7.04 -4.35 -20.59
CA ILE A 5 7.34 -5.48 -19.72
C ILE A 5 6.77 -6.76 -20.31
N ALA A 6 7.59 -7.82 -20.34
CA ALA A 6 7.13 -9.17 -20.68
C ALA A 6 6.54 -9.82 -19.43
N TRP A 7 5.23 -9.68 -19.23
CA TRP A 7 4.58 -10.25 -18.05
C TRP A 7 4.57 -11.78 -18.07
N PRO A 8 4.67 -12.45 -16.90
CA PRO A 8 4.63 -13.91 -16.81
C PRO A 8 3.39 -14.51 -17.50
N ASN A 9 3.53 -15.73 -18.04
CA ASN A 9 2.43 -16.45 -18.69
C ASN A 9 1.75 -15.69 -19.84
N ASN A 10 2.53 -14.89 -20.58
CA ASN A 10 2.06 -14.07 -21.70
C ASN A 10 0.88 -13.14 -21.34
N LYS A 11 0.82 -12.70 -20.07
CA LYS A 11 -0.15 -11.69 -19.64
C LYS A 11 0.16 -10.35 -20.31
N LYS A 12 -0.86 -9.52 -20.44
CA LYS A 12 -0.76 -8.21 -21.10
C LYS A 12 -0.39 -7.10 -20.13
N PHE A 13 -0.85 -7.19 -18.88
CA PHE A 13 -0.63 -6.21 -17.82
C PHE A 13 -0.63 -6.90 -16.46
N ALA A 14 -0.31 -6.17 -15.39
CA ALA A 14 -0.46 -6.64 -14.02
C ALA A 14 -1.45 -5.78 -13.21
N PHE A 15 -2.18 -6.42 -12.30
CA PHE A 15 -3.07 -5.72 -11.38
C PHE A 15 -3.10 -6.42 -10.03
N THR A 16 -3.02 -5.64 -8.95
CA THR A 16 -3.16 -6.12 -7.58
C THR A 16 -3.82 -5.06 -6.70
N ILE A 17 -4.25 -5.49 -5.51
CA ILE A 17 -4.83 -4.62 -4.49
C ILE A 17 -4.00 -4.75 -3.22
N PHE A 18 -3.71 -3.61 -2.60
CA PHE A 18 -3.25 -3.52 -1.22
C PHE A 18 -4.42 -2.97 -0.39
N ASP A 19 -5.02 -3.84 0.40
CA ASP A 19 -6.13 -3.52 1.29
C ASP A 19 -5.59 -3.08 2.64
N ASP A 20 -5.88 -1.83 2.97
CA ASP A 20 -5.61 -1.22 4.24
C ASP A 20 -6.56 -1.76 5.34
N THR A 21 -6.06 -1.88 6.56
CA THR A 21 -6.81 -2.43 7.69
C THR A 21 -7.60 -1.40 8.49
N ASP A 22 -7.48 -0.11 8.18
CA ASP A 22 -8.28 0.92 8.83
C ASP A 22 -9.78 0.58 8.75
N ARG A 23 -10.49 0.76 9.87
CA ARG A 23 -11.96 0.60 9.98
C ARG A 23 -12.49 -0.80 9.61
N ALA A 24 -11.60 -1.74 9.31
CA ALA A 24 -11.97 -3.07 8.86
C ALA A 24 -12.78 -3.82 9.93
N ASN A 25 -13.85 -4.49 9.51
CA ASN A 25 -14.56 -5.48 10.31
C ASN A 25 -14.48 -6.85 9.64
N LEU A 26 -14.48 -7.93 10.44
CA LEU A 26 -14.30 -9.29 9.93
C LEU A 26 -15.39 -9.71 8.93
N ARG A 27 -16.66 -9.45 9.25
CA ARG A 27 -17.81 -9.92 8.45
C ARG A 27 -17.79 -9.37 7.02
N ASP A 28 -17.63 -8.06 6.87
CA ASP A 28 -17.65 -7.43 5.56
C ASP A 28 -16.38 -7.76 4.78
N ASN A 29 -15.22 -7.82 5.44
CA ASN A 29 -13.98 -8.25 4.79
C ASN A 29 -14.09 -9.69 4.27
N GLN A 30 -14.63 -10.62 5.05
CA GLN A 30 -14.85 -12.00 4.59
C GLN A 30 -15.62 -12.06 3.28
N LEU A 31 -16.67 -11.26 3.12
CA LEU A 31 -17.47 -11.21 1.89
C LEU A 31 -16.70 -10.64 0.71
N VAL A 32 -15.92 -9.57 0.91
CA VAL A 32 -15.07 -8.99 -0.14
C VAL A 32 -14.01 -10.01 -0.58
N TYR A 33 -13.31 -10.63 0.36
CA TYR A 33 -12.26 -11.61 0.05
C TYR A 33 -12.81 -12.88 -0.56
N GLN A 34 -13.97 -13.39 -0.11
CA GLN A 34 -14.63 -14.54 -0.73
C GLN A 34 -15.00 -14.25 -2.18
N TYR A 35 -15.50 -13.04 -2.47
CA TYR A 35 -15.84 -12.63 -3.82
C TYR A 35 -14.59 -12.53 -4.72
N LEU A 36 -13.51 -11.92 -4.23
CA LEU A 36 -12.25 -11.81 -4.96
C LEU A 36 -11.57 -13.16 -5.18
N ASP A 37 -11.61 -14.05 -4.20
CA ASP A 37 -11.12 -15.44 -4.29
C ASP A 37 -11.86 -16.20 -5.40
N GLY A 38 -13.19 -16.06 -5.47
CA GLY A 38 -14.00 -16.64 -6.54
C GLY A 38 -13.70 -16.11 -7.95
N LEU A 39 -13.09 -14.93 -8.06
CA LEU A 39 -12.59 -14.36 -9.31
C LEU A 39 -11.08 -14.63 -9.53
N ASN A 40 -10.47 -15.45 -8.67
CA ASN A 40 -9.05 -15.81 -8.68
C ASN A 40 -8.07 -14.63 -8.49
N TYR A 41 -8.49 -13.59 -7.76
CA TYR A 41 -7.56 -12.55 -7.31
C TYR A 41 -6.86 -12.99 -6.02
N LYS A 42 -5.53 -12.87 -6.02
CA LYS A 42 -4.70 -12.99 -4.81
C LYS A 42 -4.09 -11.63 -4.53
N ILE A 43 -4.51 -11.01 -3.45
CA ILE A 43 -4.18 -9.63 -3.09
C ILE A 43 -3.47 -9.57 -1.74
N THR A 44 -3.11 -8.37 -1.30
CA THR A 44 -2.45 -8.13 -0.03
C THR A 44 -3.43 -7.55 0.99
N LYS A 45 -3.62 -8.25 2.12
CA LYS A 45 -4.31 -7.74 3.31
C LYS A 45 -3.27 -7.20 4.27
N SER A 46 -3.27 -5.89 4.54
CA SER A 46 -2.52 -5.38 5.69
C SER A 46 -3.28 -5.59 7.00
N VAL A 47 -2.59 -5.56 8.14
CA VAL A 47 -3.19 -5.88 9.44
C VAL A 47 -2.69 -4.98 10.56
N TRP A 48 -3.55 -4.79 11.57
CA TRP A 48 -3.17 -4.34 12.90
C TRP A 48 -2.74 -5.53 13.74
N ILE A 49 -1.53 -5.49 14.30
CA ILE A 49 -0.99 -6.63 15.04
C ILE A 49 -1.63 -6.75 16.41
N ILE A 50 -1.82 -5.62 17.08
CA ILE A 50 -2.35 -5.58 18.43
C ILE A 50 -3.47 -4.55 18.54
N GLU A 51 -4.33 -4.77 19.51
CA GLU A 51 -5.27 -3.77 19.99
C GLU A 51 -4.52 -2.56 20.55
N GLY A 52 -4.89 -1.36 20.09
CA GLY A 52 -4.29 -0.12 20.56
C GLY A 52 -4.90 0.32 21.89
N ALA A 53 -4.09 0.88 22.78
CA ALA A 53 -4.49 1.33 24.10
C ALA A 53 -5.44 2.56 24.10
N LYS A 54 -5.53 3.28 22.97
CA LYS A 54 -6.35 4.50 22.84
C LYS A 54 -7.45 4.31 21.82
N PRO A 55 -8.68 4.80 22.05
CA PRO A 55 -9.70 4.79 21.00
C PRO A 55 -9.23 5.65 19.82
N HIS A 56 -9.47 5.17 18.61
CA HIS A 56 -9.15 5.89 17.38
C HIS A 56 -10.26 5.67 16.34
N LYS A 57 -10.59 6.70 15.56
CA LYS A 57 -11.65 6.63 14.55
C LYS A 57 -11.36 5.62 13.43
N ASP A 58 -10.09 5.39 13.15
CA ASP A 58 -9.63 4.49 12.09
C ASP A 58 -9.37 3.06 12.60
N ARG A 59 -9.72 2.79 13.87
CA ARG A 59 -9.64 1.45 14.47
C ARG A 59 -10.35 0.41 13.61
N GLY A 60 -9.63 -0.64 13.24
CA GLY A 60 -10.17 -1.86 12.64
C GLY A 60 -9.96 -3.08 13.53
N VAL A 61 -10.48 -4.24 13.11
CA VAL A 61 -10.21 -5.54 13.75
C VAL A 61 -8.71 -5.84 13.74
N THR A 62 -8.21 -6.41 14.84
CA THR A 62 -6.78 -6.64 15.08
C THR A 62 -6.47 -8.13 15.22
N CYS A 63 -5.19 -8.51 15.09
CA CYS A 63 -4.78 -9.91 15.23
C CYS A 63 -4.92 -10.47 16.66
N ASP A 64 -5.24 -9.65 17.67
CA ASP A 64 -5.60 -10.13 19.02
C ASP A 64 -6.97 -10.85 19.01
N ASP A 65 -7.83 -10.58 18.03
CA ASP A 65 -9.04 -11.38 17.79
C ASP A 65 -8.66 -12.73 17.15
N LYS A 66 -8.87 -13.81 17.92
CA LYS A 66 -8.52 -15.18 17.50
C LYS A 66 -9.28 -15.66 16.26
N VAL A 67 -10.53 -15.21 16.07
CA VAL A 67 -11.34 -15.59 14.91
C VAL A 67 -10.81 -14.88 13.67
N TYR A 68 -10.47 -13.59 13.80
CA TYR A 68 -9.83 -12.82 12.74
C TYR A 68 -8.47 -13.39 12.38
N LEU A 69 -7.61 -13.71 13.36
CA LEU A 69 -6.30 -14.31 13.11
C LEU A 69 -6.41 -15.64 12.38
N LYS A 70 -7.36 -16.51 12.77
CA LYS A 70 -7.61 -17.77 12.06
C LYS A 70 -7.97 -17.51 10.59
N TRP A 71 -8.87 -16.55 10.34
CA TRP A 71 -9.24 -16.17 8.98
C TRP A 71 -8.04 -15.64 8.17
N LEU A 72 -7.16 -14.84 8.76
CA LEU A 72 -5.94 -14.37 8.09
C LEU A 72 -4.98 -15.52 7.74
N ILE A 73 -4.83 -16.51 8.64
CA ILE A 73 -4.03 -17.72 8.36
C ILE A 73 -4.65 -18.51 7.20
N ASP A 74 -5.98 -18.65 7.17
CA ASP A 74 -6.68 -19.32 6.07
C ASP A 74 -6.50 -18.56 4.75
N LEU A 75 -6.56 -17.23 4.75
CA LEU A 75 -6.26 -16.39 3.59
C LEU A 75 -4.82 -16.62 3.11
N LYS A 76 -3.84 -16.61 4.02
CA LYS A 76 -2.44 -16.86 3.68
C LYS A 76 -2.28 -18.23 3.02
N ASN A 77 -2.91 -19.28 3.56
CA ASN A 77 -2.86 -20.63 3.01
C ASN A 77 -3.52 -20.73 1.63
N LYS A 78 -4.48 -19.85 1.32
CA LYS A 78 -5.09 -19.71 -0.02
C LYS A 78 -4.26 -18.87 -1.00
N GLY A 79 -3.09 -18.37 -0.60
CA GLY A 79 -2.19 -17.60 -1.45
C GLY A 79 -2.40 -16.08 -1.42
N PHE A 80 -3.24 -15.56 -0.51
CA PHE A 80 -3.25 -14.13 -0.23
C PHE A 80 -1.99 -13.74 0.56
N GLU A 81 -1.57 -12.48 0.42
CA GLU A 81 -0.47 -11.94 1.20
C GLU A 81 -0.97 -11.22 2.45
N ILE A 82 -0.26 -11.40 3.57
CA ILE A 82 -0.44 -10.60 4.78
C ILE A 82 0.67 -9.55 4.83
N GLY A 83 0.29 -8.27 4.77
CA GLY A 83 1.16 -7.11 4.86
C GLY A 83 1.09 -6.42 6.23
N TYR A 84 1.95 -5.42 6.44
CA TYR A 84 2.03 -4.67 7.69
C TYR A 84 1.45 -3.26 7.53
N HIS A 85 0.71 -2.78 8.53
CA HIS A 85 0.21 -1.40 8.56
C HIS A 85 0.54 -0.77 9.91
N ASN A 86 1.81 -0.70 10.30
CA ASN A 86 2.22 -0.36 11.67
C ASN A 86 1.74 -1.42 12.70
N THR A 87 2.18 -1.27 13.96
CA THR A 87 1.81 -2.22 15.03
C THR A 87 0.33 -2.10 15.39
N THR A 88 -0.18 -0.86 15.43
CA THR A 88 -1.56 -0.52 15.77
C THR A 88 -1.95 0.85 15.21
N TYR A 89 -3.23 1.21 15.29
CA TYR A 89 -3.86 2.41 14.70
C TYR A 89 -3.55 3.73 15.41
N HIS A 90 -2.60 3.72 16.34
CA HIS A 90 -2.03 4.91 16.95
C HIS A 90 -0.52 4.80 17.02
N SER A 91 0.14 5.92 17.31
CA SER A 91 1.61 5.95 17.37
C SER A 91 2.15 4.94 18.37
N SER A 92 3.21 4.24 17.98
CA SER A 92 3.86 3.19 18.76
C SER A 92 5.31 3.56 19.03
N TYR A 93 5.79 3.38 20.26
CA TYR A 93 7.19 3.51 20.59
C TYR A 93 8.00 2.34 20.04
N ARG A 94 9.32 2.51 19.94
CA ARG A 94 10.23 1.50 19.42
C ARG A 94 10.03 0.09 20.03
N GLN A 95 9.82 0.01 21.34
CA GLN A 95 9.60 -1.28 22.01
C GLN A 95 8.31 -1.96 21.52
N GLU A 96 7.21 -1.21 21.44
CA GLU A 96 5.93 -1.71 20.91
C GLU A 96 6.05 -2.13 19.44
N ILE A 97 6.85 -1.41 18.65
CA ILE A 97 7.16 -1.78 17.26
C ILE A 97 7.92 -3.11 17.20
N THR A 98 8.92 -3.27 18.05
CA THR A 98 9.73 -4.50 18.14
C THR A 98 8.87 -5.70 18.53
N GLU A 99 8.04 -5.54 19.55
CA GLU A 99 7.10 -6.58 20.00
C GLU A 99 6.05 -6.90 18.93
N GLY A 100 5.52 -5.89 18.23
CA GLY A 100 4.60 -6.03 17.12
C GLY A 100 5.18 -6.83 15.95
N LEU A 101 6.40 -6.51 15.53
CA LEU A 101 7.10 -7.25 14.47
C LEU A 101 7.39 -8.70 14.88
N ASN A 102 7.84 -8.93 16.11
CA ASN A 102 8.06 -10.29 16.63
C ASN A 102 6.75 -11.10 16.69
N LYS A 103 5.65 -10.47 17.12
CA LYS A 103 4.31 -11.06 17.08
C LYS A 103 3.87 -11.39 15.65
N PHE A 104 4.09 -10.50 14.68
CA PHE A 104 3.82 -10.78 13.26
C PHE A 104 4.55 -12.05 12.81
N VAL A 105 5.85 -12.13 13.05
CA VAL A 105 6.67 -13.28 12.66
C VAL A 105 6.18 -14.56 13.31
N LYS A 106 5.84 -14.52 14.60
CA LYS A 106 5.28 -15.67 15.31
C LYS A 106 3.94 -16.14 14.74
N MET A 107 3.06 -15.20 14.37
CA MET A 107 1.71 -15.52 13.86
C MET A 107 1.74 -16.07 12.44
N PHE A 108 2.56 -15.47 11.57
CA PHE A 108 2.54 -15.78 10.14
C PHE A 108 3.73 -16.61 9.67
N ASN A 109 4.68 -16.93 10.56
CA ASN A 109 5.91 -17.66 10.26
C ASN A 109 6.71 -17.05 9.10
N GLN A 110 6.72 -15.72 9.01
CA GLN A 110 7.45 -14.94 8.01
C GLN A 110 7.54 -13.47 8.43
N ASN A 111 8.51 -12.74 7.87
CA ASN A 111 8.55 -11.29 7.99
C ASN A 111 7.47 -10.62 7.12
N PRO A 112 6.96 -9.43 7.50
CA PRO A 112 6.08 -8.67 6.63
C PRO A 112 6.86 -8.07 5.46
N LYS A 113 6.73 -8.66 4.27
CA LYS A 113 7.45 -8.17 3.08
C LYS A 113 7.05 -6.76 2.66
N VAL A 114 5.76 -6.45 2.73
CA VAL A 114 5.16 -5.20 2.23
C VAL A 114 4.48 -4.43 3.36
N MET A 115 4.55 -3.11 3.30
CA MET A 115 3.81 -2.25 4.23
C MET A 115 3.30 -0.96 3.62
N ALA A 116 2.33 -0.37 4.31
CA ALA A 116 1.94 1.02 4.17
C ALA A 116 1.96 1.68 5.56
N ASN A 117 2.33 2.96 5.63
CA ASN A 117 2.24 3.73 6.87
C ASN A 117 0.81 4.20 7.14
N HIS A 118 0.35 4.14 8.39
CA HIS A 118 -0.90 4.76 8.83
C HIS A 118 -0.75 6.26 8.99
N SER A 119 -1.61 7.07 8.35
CA SER A 119 -1.33 8.49 8.12
C SER A 119 -1.08 9.34 9.38
N VAL A 120 -1.58 8.95 10.55
CA VAL A 120 -1.50 9.73 11.80
C VAL A 120 -0.45 9.24 12.79
N ASN A 121 0.35 8.23 12.44
CA ASN A 121 1.32 7.63 13.34
C ASN A 121 2.68 8.36 13.29
N GLN A 122 3.22 8.74 14.45
CA GLN A 122 4.51 9.44 14.55
C GLN A 122 5.68 8.57 14.11
N GLU A 123 5.63 7.26 14.29
CA GLU A 123 6.69 6.35 13.86
C GLU A 123 6.75 6.19 12.34
N ASN A 124 5.91 6.80 11.53
CA ASN A 124 5.98 6.61 10.09
C ASN A 124 7.37 6.91 9.50
N ILE A 125 7.88 5.96 8.72
CA ILE A 125 9.21 6.05 8.11
C ILE A 125 9.19 7.01 6.91
N TYR A 126 10.06 8.03 6.92
CA TYR A 126 10.16 9.11 5.92
C TYR A 126 8.82 9.68 5.42
N TRP A 127 7.89 9.95 6.33
CA TRP A 127 6.54 10.40 5.97
C TRP A 127 6.33 11.92 6.10
N GLY A 128 5.16 12.38 5.65
CA GLY A 128 4.80 13.79 5.58
C GLY A 128 5.81 14.57 4.76
N SER A 129 6.36 15.64 5.35
CA SER A 129 7.33 16.50 4.66
C SER A 129 8.65 15.79 4.33
N ASN A 130 8.97 14.67 5.01
CA ASN A 130 10.17 13.87 4.73
C ASN A 130 10.03 12.96 3.49
N ARG A 131 8.85 12.90 2.87
CA ARG A 131 8.68 12.28 1.54
C ARG A 131 9.34 13.09 0.44
N LEU A 132 9.53 14.39 0.67
CA LEU A 132 9.92 15.37 -0.34
C LEU A 132 11.27 16.01 -0.02
N SER A 133 11.94 16.52 -1.04
CA SER A 133 13.24 17.19 -0.95
C SER A 133 13.16 18.69 -1.25
N GLY A 134 14.11 19.50 -0.77
CA GLY A 134 14.24 20.96 -0.96
C GLY A 134 12.93 21.76 -1.09
N SER A 135 12.74 22.54 -2.18
CA SER A 135 11.58 23.44 -2.32
C SER A 135 10.22 22.73 -2.33
N ARG A 136 10.13 21.51 -2.88
CA ARG A 136 8.92 20.67 -2.85
C ARG A 136 8.44 20.41 -1.42
N ARG A 137 9.36 20.18 -0.49
CA ARG A 137 9.06 20.03 0.94
C ARG A 137 8.45 21.30 1.53
N LEU A 138 8.99 22.47 1.18
CA LEU A 138 8.46 23.76 1.62
C LEU A 138 7.05 24.00 1.07
N ILE A 139 6.84 23.77 -0.23
CA ILE A 139 5.52 23.90 -0.87
C ILE A 139 4.49 23.00 -0.19
N TYR A 140 4.83 21.73 0.05
CA TYR A 140 3.95 20.80 0.78
C TYR A 140 3.60 21.30 2.18
N ASN A 141 4.58 21.80 2.92
CA ASN A 141 4.33 22.35 4.26
C ASN A 141 3.40 23.56 4.21
N ILE A 142 3.54 24.45 3.22
CA ILE A 142 2.64 25.59 3.03
C ILE A 142 1.22 25.09 2.70
N LEU A 143 1.09 24.18 1.73
CA LEU A 143 -0.20 23.61 1.31
C LEU A 143 -0.94 22.88 2.45
N THR A 144 -0.20 22.32 3.40
CA THR A 144 -0.74 21.63 4.57
C THR A 144 -0.84 22.53 5.81
N LEU A 145 -0.64 23.84 5.66
CA LEU A 145 -0.63 24.83 6.75
C LEU A 145 0.28 24.41 7.91
N PHE A 146 1.38 23.72 7.59
CA PHE A 146 2.36 23.19 8.52
C PHE A 146 1.82 22.22 9.58
N LYS A 147 0.57 21.74 9.46
CA LYS A 147 -0.14 20.93 10.48
C LYS A 147 0.65 19.70 10.94
N ASN A 148 1.44 19.09 10.06
CA ASN A 148 2.21 17.87 10.34
C ASN A 148 3.72 18.03 10.11
N ASN A 149 4.24 19.26 10.14
CA ASN A 149 5.66 19.48 9.95
C ASN A 149 6.45 18.91 11.15
N LYS A 150 7.50 18.12 10.88
CA LYS A 150 8.33 17.42 11.88
C LYS A 150 7.57 16.45 12.80
N PHE A 151 6.33 16.10 12.47
CA PHE A 151 5.53 15.16 13.26
C PHE A 151 6.01 13.71 13.14
N TYR A 152 6.42 13.30 11.95
CA TYR A 152 6.86 11.92 11.66
C TYR A 152 8.36 11.73 11.92
N LYS A 153 8.69 10.75 12.76
CA LYS A 153 10.01 10.55 13.37
C LYS A 153 10.55 9.12 13.27
N GLY A 154 9.92 8.23 12.48
CA GLY A 154 10.38 6.84 12.34
C GLY A 154 11.83 6.65 11.87
N HIS A 155 12.37 7.67 11.20
CA HIS A 155 13.73 7.70 10.63
C HIS A 155 14.71 8.53 11.47
N ASP A 156 14.26 9.16 12.55
CA ASP A 156 15.07 10.01 13.41
C ASP A 156 15.60 9.18 14.58
N GLU A 157 16.88 8.82 14.55
CA GLU A 157 17.56 7.98 15.56
C GLU A 157 17.48 8.53 16.98
N SER A 158 17.29 9.85 17.15
CA SER A 158 17.12 10.47 18.46
C SER A 158 15.71 10.35 19.04
N SER A 159 14.75 9.90 18.22
CA SER A 159 13.34 9.84 18.59
C SER A 159 12.98 8.56 19.34
N PRO A 160 12.09 8.60 20.35
CA PRO A 160 11.52 7.38 20.92
C PRO A 160 10.65 6.58 19.93
N TYR A 161 10.29 7.18 18.80
CA TYR A 161 9.57 6.54 17.69
C TYR A 161 10.51 5.95 16.62
N PHE A 162 11.83 5.99 16.84
CA PHE A 162 12.79 5.46 15.89
C PHE A 162 12.65 3.94 15.70
N TRP A 163 12.47 3.53 14.45
CA TRP A 163 12.46 2.12 14.07
C TRP A 163 13.06 1.89 12.68
N GLY A 164 13.83 2.84 12.14
CA GLY A 164 14.37 2.76 10.78
C GLY A 164 15.24 1.53 10.54
N ASP A 165 16.03 1.14 11.53
CA ASP A 165 16.81 -0.10 11.50
C ASP A 165 15.92 -1.36 11.46
N LEU A 166 14.84 -1.38 12.26
CA LEU A 166 13.84 -2.46 12.25
C LEU A 166 13.08 -2.50 10.91
N CYS A 167 12.72 -1.35 10.35
CA CYS A 167 12.13 -1.26 9.01
C CYS A 167 13.05 -1.89 7.97
N LYS A 168 14.34 -1.55 8.00
CA LYS A 168 15.36 -2.10 7.12
C LYS A 168 15.57 -3.61 7.31
N GLN A 169 15.42 -4.11 8.53
CA GLN A 169 15.58 -5.54 8.83
C GLN A 169 14.36 -6.37 8.43
N TYR A 170 13.15 -5.91 8.74
CA TYR A 170 11.93 -6.72 8.62
C TYR A 170 11.16 -6.47 7.33
N ILE A 171 11.20 -5.25 6.77
CA ILE A 171 10.34 -4.83 5.66
C ILE A 171 11.14 -4.76 4.37
N THR A 172 10.63 -5.37 3.30
CA THR A 172 11.26 -5.31 1.98
C THR A 172 10.76 -4.11 1.19
N TYR A 173 9.45 -3.88 1.18
CA TYR A 173 8.79 -2.88 0.33
C TYR A 173 7.90 -1.95 1.17
N VAL A 174 8.13 -0.64 1.07
CA VAL A 174 7.33 0.38 1.75
C VAL A 174 6.58 1.22 0.71
N ARG A 175 5.28 1.40 0.91
CA ARG A 175 4.48 2.27 0.05
C ARG A 175 4.87 3.72 0.27
N ASN A 176 5.16 4.43 -0.82
CA ASN A 176 5.38 5.87 -0.82
C ASN A 176 4.16 6.58 -1.42
N PHE A 177 4.28 7.07 -2.66
CA PHE A 177 3.30 7.93 -3.31
C PHE A 177 2.08 7.14 -3.82
N ALA A 178 0.91 7.78 -3.74
CA ALA A 178 -0.31 7.30 -4.37
C ALA A 178 -0.68 8.28 -5.50
N PHE A 179 -1.03 7.76 -6.67
CA PHE A 179 -1.37 8.52 -7.87
C PHE A 179 -2.79 8.21 -8.32
N SER A 180 -3.45 9.14 -9.01
CA SER A 180 -4.82 8.91 -9.51
C SER A 180 -4.91 8.00 -10.73
N ASP A 181 -3.81 7.82 -11.46
CA ASP A 181 -3.78 7.00 -12.67
C ASP A 181 -3.82 5.50 -12.30
N ILE A 182 -4.58 4.70 -13.06
CA ILE A 182 -4.61 3.23 -12.95
C ILE A 182 -3.23 2.61 -13.24
N ASN A 183 -2.45 3.21 -14.15
CA ASN A 183 -1.13 2.70 -14.48
C ASN A 183 -0.10 3.27 -13.51
N THR A 184 -0.01 2.63 -12.34
CA THR A 184 0.95 2.97 -11.30
C THR A 184 2.39 2.93 -11.84
N LEU A 185 2.73 1.95 -12.67
CA LEU A 185 4.07 1.81 -13.25
C LEU A 185 4.43 2.96 -14.19
N LYS A 186 3.48 3.47 -14.97
CA LYS A 186 3.70 4.69 -15.78
C LYS A 186 4.01 5.90 -14.90
N CYS A 187 3.40 5.98 -13.73
CA CYS A 187 3.61 7.07 -12.78
C CYS A 187 4.91 6.92 -11.98
N CYS A 188 5.32 5.69 -11.69
CA CYS A 188 6.57 5.36 -11.01
C CYS A 188 7.35 4.28 -11.79
N PRO A 189 8.00 4.63 -12.91
CA PRO A 189 8.63 3.65 -13.81
C PRO A 189 9.75 2.83 -13.19
N HIS A 190 10.34 3.34 -12.12
CA HIS A 190 11.46 2.71 -11.44
C HIS A 190 11.03 1.84 -10.26
N MET A 191 9.73 1.71 -9.96
CA MET A 191 9.30 0.90 -8.82
C MET A 191 9.51 -0.61 -9.06
N PRO A 192 9.93 -1.37 -8.04
CA PRO A 192 10.43 -0.87 -6.75
C PRO A 192 11.83 -0.25 -6.86
N TYR A 193 12.08 0.85 -6.13
CA TYR A 193 13.35 1.58 -6.17
C TYR A 193 13.98 1.82 -4.80
N GLN A 194 15.29 2.01 -4.79
CA GLN A 194 16.07 2.49 -3.65
C GLN A 194 16.29 4.01 -3.72
N ASP A 195 16.32 4.65 -2.57
CA ASP A 195 16.65 6.07 -2.44
C ASP A 195 17.76 6.26 -1.38
N ASN A 196 18.97 6.62 -1.82
CA ASN A 196 20.12 6.80 -0.93
C ASN A 196 19.93 7.89 0.13
N THR A 197 18.98 8.82 -0.05
CA THR A 197 18.66 9.82 0.98
C THR A 197 17.69 9.30 2.05
N LYS A 198 17.19 8.07 1.87
CA LYS A 198 16.24 7.40 2.76
C LYS A 198 16.72 5.98 3.11
N PRO A 199 17.91 5.84 3.72
CA PRO A 199 18.63 4.55 3.84
C PRO A 199 17.96 3.48 4.72
N PHE A 200 16.95 3.84 5.51
CA PHE A 200 16.18 2.90 6.34
C PHE A 200 15.09 2.13 5.58
N VAL A 201 14.86 2.45 4.30
CA VAL A 201 13.90 1.71 3.47
C VAL A 201 14.63 0.97 2.36
N ASN A 202 14.43 -0.35 2.32
CA ASN A 202 15.04 -1.21 1.33
C ASN A 202 14.54 -0.91 -0.09
N TYR A 203 13.23 -0.82 -0.27
CA TYR A 203 12.61 -0.51 -1.55
C TYR A 203 11.31 0.25 -1.37
N TRP A 204 11.15 1.31 -2.15
CA TRP A 204 9.91 2.08 -2.26
C TRP A 204 9.08 1.59 -3.44
N PHE A 205 7.76 1.57 -3.27
CA PHE A 205 6.82 1.42 -4.38
C PHE A 205 5.73 2.49 -4.31
N ALA A 206 5.10 2.75 -5.46
CA ALA A 206 3.94 3.62 -5.54
C ALA A 206 2.66 2.80 -5.67
N SER A 207 1.51 3.42 -5.45
CA SER A 207 0.19 2.84 -5.69
C SER A 207 -0.68 3.76 -6.53
N SER A 208 -1.73 3.19 -7.12
CA SER A 208 -2.90 3.95 -7.52
C SER A 208 -3.77 4.23 -6.28
N ASP A 209 -4.43 5.39 -6.25
CA ASP A 209 -5.32 5.79 -5.17
C ASP A 209 -6.75 5.29 -5.43
N GLY A 210 -7.22 4.45 -4.52
CA GLY A 210 -8.59 3.96 -4.47
C GLY A 210 -9.10 3.99 -3.03
N ASN A 211 -8.79 5.04 -2.27
CA ASN A 211 -9.05 5.14 -0.83
C ASN A 211 -10.46 4.74 -0.37
N ASN A 212 -11.49 4.85 -1.22
CA ASN A 212 -12.82 4.30 -0.99
C ASN A 212 -13.41 3.70 -2.29
N VAL A 213 -14.58 3.08 -2.18
CA VAL A 213 -15.24 2.39 -3.30
C VAL A 213 -15.49 3.29 -4.52
N ASP A 214 -15.79 4.57 -4.32
CA ASP A 214 -16.09 5.48 -5.43
C ASP A 214 -14.84 5.88 -6.20
N VAL A 215 -13.77 6.24 -5.47
CA VAL A 215 -12.46 6.56 -6.06
C VAL A 215 -11.87 5.33 -6.72
N PHE A 216 -11.96 4.16 -6.08
CA PHE A 216 -11.55 2.88 -6.64
C PHE A 216 -12.26 2.59 -7.96
N ASN A 217 -13.60 2.62 -7.98
CA ASN A 217 -14.40 2.32 -9.18
C ASN A 217 -14.18 3.34 -10.31
N LYS A 218 -13.85 4.59 -9.97
CA LYS A 218 -13.44 5.62 -10.94
C LYS A 218 -12.07 5.27 -11.53
N CYS A 219 -11.11 4.90 -10.69
CA CYS A 219 -9.76 4.55 -11.13
C CYS A 219 -9.77 3.29 -12.01
N ILE A 220 -10.53 2.26 -11.65
CA ILE A 220 -10.66 1.01 -12.43
C ILE A 220 -11.83 1.02 -13.42
N SER A 221 -12.26 2.19 -13.89
CA SER A 221 -13.30 2.30 -14.93
C SER A 221 -12.99 1.43 -16.15
N ASP A 222 -14.02 0.98 -16.87
CA ASP A 222 -13.87 0.10 -18.03
C ASP A 222 -12.83 0.65 -19.03
N LYS A 223 -12.90 1.96 -19.31
CA LYS A 223 -11.92 2.70 -20.13
C LYS A 223 -10.50 2.60 -19.57
N ASN A 224 -10.33 2.74 -18.26
CA ASN A 224 -9.01 2.65 -17.63
C ASN A 224 -8.48 1.22 -17.60
N GLN A 225 -9.34 0.21 -17.45
CA GLN A 225 -8.94 -1.20 -17.58
C GLN A 225 -8.44 -1.50 -19.00
N ASP A 226 -9.13 -0.98 -20.02
CA ASP A 226 -8.71 -1.14 -21.42
C ASP A 226 -7.37 -0.45 -21.67
N ARG A 227 -7.22 0.80 -21.18
CA ARG A 227 -5.96 1.53 -21.26
C ARG A 227 -4.82 0.80 -20.55
N LEU A 228 -5.04 0.22 -19.36
CA LEU A 228 -4.00 -0.51 -18.64
C LEU A 228 -3.52 -1.72 -19.44
N GLU A 229 -4.43 -2.44 -20.09
CA GLU A 229 -4.12 -3.59 -20.95
C GLU A 229 -3.40 -3.17 -22.24
N GLU A 230 -3.83 -2.09 -22.89
CA GLU A 230 -3.19 -1.53 -24.09
C GLU A 230 -1.78 -1.01 -23.82
N GLU A 231 -1.61 -0.28 -22.71
CA GLU A 231 -0.31 0.25 -22.29
C GLU A 231 0.63 -0.87 -21.78
N GLY A 232 0.08 -2.04 -21.45
CA GLY A 232 0.81 -3.17 -20.88
C GLY A 232 1.43 -2.86 -19.51
N GLY A 233 0.76 -2.01 -18.73
CA GLY A 233 1.28 -1.46 -17.48
C GLY A 233 1.07 -2.35 -16.25
N ALA A 234 1.26 -1.77 -15.08
CA ALA A 234 0.91 -2.40 -13.80
C ALA A 234 0.17 -1.44 -12.87
N CYS A 235 -0.85 -1.96 -12.22
CA CYS A 235 -1.61 -1.28 -11.18
C CYS A 235 -1.40 -1.95 -9.82
N ILE A 236 -0.98 -1.18 -8.82
CA ILE A 236 -1.04 -1.56 -7.40
C ILE A 236 -2.09 -0.66 -6.78
N MET A 237 -3.33 -1.13 -6.68
CA MET A 237 -4.43 -0.33 -6.16
C MET A 237 -4.43 -0.33 -4.64
N TYR A 238 -4.25 0.82 -4.01
CA TYR A 238 -4.35 0.95 -2.56
C TYR A 238 -5.76 1.41 -2.16
N THR A 239 -6.39 0.69 -1.23
CA THR A 239 -7.78 0.94 -0.82
C THR A 239 -8.03 0.57 0.63
N HIS A 240 -9.17 1.00 1.19
CA HIS A 240 -9.71 0.48 2.43
C HIS A 240 -11.02 -0.24 2.11
N PHE A 241 -11.07 -1.57 2.17
CA PHE A 241 -12.33 -2.27 1.88
C PHE A 241 -13.46 -1.96 2.87
N ALA A 242 -13.13 -1.41 4.04
CA ALA A 242 -14.11 -0.87 4.98
C ALA A 242 -14.92 0.31 4.40
N ASP A 243 -14.42 1.00 3.39
CA ASP A 243 -15.00 2.26 2.90
C ASP A 243 -15.93 2.03 1.70
N GLY A 244 -17.05 1.37 1.97
CA GLY A 244 -18.20 1.28 1.04
C GLY A 244 -18.18 0.11 0.06
N PHE A 245 -17.17 -0.77 0.12
CA PHE A 245 -17.12 -1.97 -0.75
C PHE A 245 -18.15 -3.02 -0.34
N CYS A 246 -18.39 -3.14 0.96
CA CYS A 246 -19.44 -3.95 1.55
C CYS A 246 -20.07 -3.17 2.70
N GLN A 247 -21.40 -3.08 2.72
CA GLN A 247 -22.14 -2.44 3.81
C GLN A 247 -23.24 -3.38 4.27
N ASN A 248 -23.26 -3.72 5.56
CA ASN A 248 -24.25 -4.61 6.16
C ASN A 248 -24.39 -5.95 5.40
N GLY A 249 -23.25 -6.52 4.99
CA GLY A 249 -23.20 -7.77 4.23
C GLY A 249 -23.60 -7.67 2.76
N LYS A 250 -23.76 -6.46 2.20
CA LYS A 250 -24.08 -6.25 0.78
C LYS A 250 -22.90 -5.61 0.06
N LEU A 251 -22.34 -6.33 -0.91
CA LEU A 251 -21.26 -5.84 -1.77
C LEU A 251 -21.77 -4.77 -2.76
N SER A 252 -20.93 -3.77 -3.02
CA SER A 252 -21.15 -2.75 -4.06
C SER A 252 -21.27 -3.39 -5.44
N GLN A 253 -22.40 -3.16 -6.13
CA GLN A 253 -22.65 -3.77 -7.44
C GLN A 253 -21.69 -3.27 -8.52
N LYS A 254 -21.30 -1.99 -8.46
CA LYS A 254 -20.34 -1.41 -9.41
C LYS A 254 -18.96 -2.04 -9.25
N PHE A 255 -18.51 -2.19 -8.00
CA PHE A 255 -17.26 -2.89 -7.68
C PHE A 255 -17.28 -4.33 -8.23
N LYS A 256 -18.34 -5.09 -7.96
CA LYS A 256 -18.50 -6.45 -8.49
C LYS A 256 -18.38 -6.49 -10.02
N LYS A 257 -19.19 -5.69 -10.71
CA LYS A 257 -19.20 -5.64 -12.18
C LYS A 257 -17.81 -5.34 -12.75
N GLN A 258 -17.10 -4.37 -12.16
CA GLN A 258 -15.78 -3.97 -12.67
C GLN A 258 -14.68 -4.98 -12.35
N MET A 259 -14.70 -5.62 -11.17
CA MET A 259 -13.74 -6.68 -10.83
C MET A 259 -13.95 -7.94 -11.67
N GLU A 260 -15.21 -8.31 -11.95
CA GLU A 260 -15.53 -9.42 -12.84
C GLU A 260 -15.13 -9.13 -14.30
N ARG A 261 -15.35 -7.90 -14.78
CA ARG A 261 -14.86 -7.49 -16.10
C ARG A 261 -13.33 -7.61 -16.17
N LEU A 262 -12.65 -7.08 -15.16
CA LEU A 262 -11.19 -7.09 -15.09
C LEU A 262 -10.63 -8.52 -15.05
N SER A 263 -11.28 -9.45 -14.33
CA SER A 263 -10.78 -10.83 -14.21
C SER A 263 -10.83 -11.62 -15.52
N LYS A 264 -11.71 -11.22 -16.44
CA LYS A 264 -11.83 -11.80 -17.80
C LYS A 264 -10.74 -11.30 -18.75
N LYS A 265 -9.97 -10.26 -18.38
CA LYS A 265 -8.86 -9.75 -19.19
C LYS A 265 -7.59 -10.60 -18.98
N SER A 266 -6.61 -10.45 -19.89
CA SER A 266 -5.33 -11.15 -19.77
C SER A 266 -4.38 -10.46 -18.78
N GLY A 267 -4.85 -10.27 -17.54
CA GLY A 267 -4.08 -9.67 -16.45
C GLY A 267 -3.30 -10.71 -15.63
N TRP A 268 -2.17 -10.28 -15.07
CA TRP A 268 -1.46 -11.00 -14.03
C TRP A 268 -1.94 -10.50 -12.65
N PHE A 269 -2.71 -11.33 -11.96
CA PHE A 269 -3.36 -11.02 -10.69
C PHE A 269 -2.66 -11.74 -9.54
N VAL A 270 -1.72 -11.06 -8.89
CA VAL A 270 -0.87 -11.63 -7.82
C VAL A 270 -0.71 -10.65 -6.66
N PRO A 271 -0.29 -11.10 -5.47
CA PRO A 271 -0.08 -10.20 -4.36
C PRO A 271 1.00 -9.14 -4.62
N ALA A 272 0.97 -8.04 -3.86
CA ALA A 272 1.83 -6.89 -4.08
C ALA A 272 3.31 -7.26 -4.05
N SER A 273 3.80 -8.05 -3.08
CA SER A 273 5.21 -8.43 -3.06
C SER A 273 5.62 -9.30 -4.24
N THR A 274 4.70 -10.14 -4.76
CA THR A 274 5.00 -11.00 -5.91
C THR A 274 5.22 -10.15 -7.17
N LEU A 275 4.36 -9.15 -7.38
CA LEU A 275 4.53 -8.18 -8.46
C LEU A 275 5.82 -7.36 -8.28
N LEU A 276 6.11 -6.91 -7.06
CA LEU A 276 7.30 -6.11 -6.76
C LEU A 276 8.60 -6.93 -6.86
N ASP A 277 8.61 -8.20 -6.46
CA ASP A 277 9.74 -9.12 -6.62
C ASP A 277 10.05 -9.32 -8.11
N PHE A 278 9.02 -9.45 -8.95
CA PHE A 278 9.17 -9.53 -10.41
C PHE A 278 9.74 -8.22 -10.99
N LEU A 279 9.13 -7.08 -10.69
CA LEU A 279 9.59 -5.77 -11.17
C LEU A 279 11.02 -5.45 -10.71
N LYS A 280 11.41 -5.85 -9.50
CA LYS A 280 12.77 -5.69 -8.98
C LYS A 280 13.80 -6.44 -9.84
N LYS A 281 13.46 -7.65 -10.31
CA LYS A 281 14.32 -8.45 -11.19
C LYS A 281 14.45 -7.80 -12.57
N GLU A 282 13.33 -7.36 -13.15
CA GLU A 282 13.31 -6.66 -14.45
C GLU A 282 14.11 -5.35 -14.42
N ASN A 283 13.98 -4.57 -13.33
CA ASN A 283 14.66 -3.28 -13.16
C ASN A 283 16.10 -3.40 -12.62
N LYS A 284 16.65 -4.62 -12.43
CA LYS A 284 18.01 -4.88 -11.92
C LYS A 284 18.37 -4.08 -10.65
N THR A 285 17.46 -4.00 -9.67
CA THR A 285 17.65 -3.16 -8.46
C THR A 285 18.01 -1.71 -8.80
N HIS A 286 16.98 -0.89 -9.01
CA HIS A 286 17.18 0.51 -9.41
C HIS A 286 17.35 1.45 -8.19
N ILE A 287 18.45 2.18 -8.13
CA ILE A 287 18.64 3.31 -7.20
C ILE A 287 18.28 4.60 -7.95
N ILE A 288 17.27 5.33 -7.48
CA ILE A 288 16.89 6.59 -8.15
C ILE A 288 17.94 7.68 -7.93
N ASN A 289 18.23 8.43 -8.99
CA ASN A 289 19.01 9.67 -8.92
C ASN A 289 18.14 10.87 -8.53
N GLU A 290 18.77 12.02 -8.31
CA GLU A 290 18.06 13.25 -7.91
C GLU A 290 17.00 13.67 -8.92
N ARG A 291 17.29 13.62 -10.23
CA ARG A 291 16.33 14.01 -11.28
C ARG A 291 15.08 13.12 -11.25
N GLN A 292 15.26 11.80 -11.10
CA GLN A 292 14.18 10.84 -10.97
C GLN A 292 13.36 11.07 -9.70
N ARG A 293 14.02 11.33 -8.56
CA ARG A 293 13.34 11.68 -7.30
C ARG A 293 12.49 12.94 -7.47
N VAL A 294 13.08 14.01 -7.99
CA VAL A 294 12.40 15.30 -8.20
C VAL A 294 11.20 15.15 -9.14
N ALA A 295 11.31 14.35 -10.20
CA ALA A 295 10.20 14.07 -11.11
C ALA A 295 9.04 13.36 -10.41
N LEU A 296 9.31 12.36 -9.56
CA LEU A 296 8.28 11.66 -8.78
C LEU A 296 7.62 12.59 -7.76
N GLU A 297 8.41 13.37 -7.03
CA GLU A 297 7.94 14.32 -6.02
C GLU A 297 7.01 15.38 -6.64
N TRP A 298 7.40 15.99 -7.76
CA TRP A 298 6.57 16.96 -8.46
C TRP A 298 5.29 16.34 -8.99
N LYS A 299 5.39 15.17 -9.65
CA LYS A 299 4.21 14.48 -10.16
C LYS A 299 3.19 14.23 -9.04
N TRP A 300 3.66 13.75 -7.89
CA TRP A 300 2.78 13.50 -6.75
C TRP A 300 2.18 14.77 -6.16
N LEU A 301 2.96 15.87 -6.06
CA LEU A 301 2.44 17.16 -5.61
C LEU A 301 1.35 17.70 -6.53
N PHE A 302 1.52 17.61 -7.84
CA PHE A 302 0.49 18.03 -8.80
C PHE A 302 -0.77 17.18 -8.71
N ASP A 303 -0.63 15.86 -8.61
CA ASP A 303 -1.77 14.95 -8.39
C ASP A 303 -2.53 15.35 -7.09
N LYS A 304 -1.84 15.63 -5.98
CA LYS A 304 -2.48 16.10 -4.74
C LYS A 304 -3.23 17.42 -4.91
N LEU A 305 -2.64 18.39 -5.62
CA LEU A 305 -3.26 19.70 -5.87
C LEU A 305 -4.55 19.57 -6.69
N ILE A 306 -4.55 18.68 -7.69
CA ILE A 306 -5.71 18.47 -8.58
C ILE A 306 -6.83 17.72 -7.85
N LEU A 307 -6.48 16.77 -6.98
CA LEU A 307 -7.44 15.88 -6.31
C LEU A 307 -7.99 16.43 -4.98
N GLY A 308 -7.44 17.53 -4.47
CA GLY A 308 -7.88 18.17 -3.23
C GLY A 308 -7.60 17.36 -1.95
N SER A 309 -6.83 16.27 -2.04
CA SER A 309 -6.43 15.49 -0.87
C SER A 309 -5.24 16.18 -0.18
N THR A 310 -5.53 16.99 0.85
CA THR A 310 -4.49 17.52 1.76
C THR A 310 -4.11 16.49 2.80
#